data_AF-A0A1Y5PVS6-F1
#
_entry.id   AF-A0A1Y5PVS6-F1
#
_cell.length_a   1.000
_cell.length_b   1.000
_cell.length_c   1.000
_cell.angle_alpha   90.00
_cell.angle_beta   90.00
_cell.angle_gamma   90.00
#
_symmetry.space_group_name_H-M   'P 1'
#
loop_
_entity.id
_entity.type
_entity.pdbx_description
1 polymer ?
#
loop_
_entity_poly.entity_id
_entity_poly.type
_entity_poly.pdbx_seq_one_letter_code
_entity_poly.pdbx_strand_id
1 'polypeptide(L)'
;MDRRTLLTSIAGAATASACTRRDDDDAGAGRTGRPTLAIESEAPGRWRIRSWQWRAGAWRPRIAQARTADGKIEISGAIDAADRAEVIARLRA
;
A
#
# COMPACT_ATOMS: atom_id res chain seq x y z
N MET A 1 -23.22 21.57 36.25
CA MET A 1 -23.37 20.54 35.21
C MET A 1 -22.66 21.07 33.99
N ASP A 2 -21.40 20.68 33.93
CA ASP A 2 -20.29 21.35 33.26
C ASP A 2 -19.88 20.51 32.05
N ARG A 3 -19.89 21.12 30.86
CA ARG A 3 -19.57 20.44 29.59
C ARG A 3 -18.11 20.61 29.14
N ARG A 4 -17.20 20.95 30.06
CA ARG A 4 -15.82 21.36 29.72
C ARG A 4 -14.70 20.56 30.41
N THR A 5 -15.02 19.44 31.05
CA THR A 5 -14.00 18.68 31.80
C THR A 5 -14.17 17.15 31.71
N LEU A 6 -14.04 16.57 30.51
CA LEU A 6 -13.78 15.14 30.26
C LEU A 6 -13.20 15.09 28.83
N LEU A 7 -11.99 14.67 28.47
CA LEU A 7 -10.97 13.83 29.10
C LEU A 7 -9.61 14.21 28.48
N THR A 8 -8.72 14.73 29.31
CA THR A 8 -7.28 14.51 29.17
C THR A 8 -7.02 13.06 29.52
N SER A 9 -6.38 12.29 28.63
CA SER A 9 -5.40 11.20 28.90
C SER A 9 -5.42 10.16 27.78
N ILE A 10 -4.41 10.21 26.90
CA ILE A 10 -3.52 9.08 26.57
C ILE A 10 -2.23 9.73 26.06
N ALA A 11 -1.31 9.92 27.00
CA ALA A 11 0.11 10.00 26.70
C ALA A 11 0.72 8.72 27.28
N GLY A 12 1.48 7.99 26.46
CA GLY A 12 2.10 6.70 26.77
C GLY A 12 2.36 5.95 25.47
N ALA A 13 3.41 6.32 24.73
CA ALA A 13 4.73 5.66 24.75
C ALA A 13 4.69 4.32 24.00
N ALA A 14 5.16 4.31 22.74
CA ALA A 14 6.49 3.80 22.33
C ALA A 14 6.46 2.25 22.24
N THR A 15 6.85 1.56 21.16
CA THR A 15 8.04 1.67 20.30
C THR A 15 7.85 0.78 19.05
N ALA A 16 8.59 1.10 17.98
CA ALA A 16 9.15 0.19 16.95
C ALA A 16 8.21 -0.86 16.29
N SER A 17 7.96 -0.85 14.99
CA SER A 17 8.97 -0.85 13.92
C SER A 17 8.33 -0.23 12.66
N ALA A 18 8.96 0.77 12.04
CA ALA A 18 9.75 0.54 10.84
C ALA A 18 9.16 -0.60 9.99
N CYS A 19 8.52 -0.31 8.87
CA CYS A 19 9.31 0.01 7.69
C CYS A 19 8.52 0.92 6.73
N THR A 20 8.86 2.21 6.78
CA THR A 20 9.21 2.90 5.54
C THR A 20 10.30 2.07 4.88
N ARG A 21 9.92 1.07 4.06
CA ARG A 21 10.85 0.46 3.13
C ARG A 21 11.15 1.55 2.11
N ARG A 22 12.21 2.28 2.39
CA ARG A 22 12.96 3.00 1.37
C ARG A 22 13.62 1.91 0.55
N ASP A 23 12.85 1.39 -0.40
CA ASP A 23 13.37 0.58 -1.50
C ASP A 23 14.06 1.59 -2.44
N ASP A 24 15.21 2.09 -1.99
CA ASP A 24 16.27 2.56 -2.88
C ASP A 24 17.04 1.28 -3.27
N ASP A 25 16.40 0.44 -4.08
CA ASP A 25 17.08 -0.59 -4.85
C ASP A 25 17.28 -0.04 -6.26
N ASP A 26 18.55 0.02 -6.63
CA ASP A 26 19.12 0.63 -7.81
C ASP A 26 18.53 0.05 -9.11
N ALA A 27 17.50 0.71 -9.64
CA ALA A 27 16.99 0.46 -10.99
C ALA A 27 16.69 1.77 -11.74
N GLY A 28 17.76 2.51 -12.01
CA GLY A 28 17.79 3.61 -12.97
C GLY A 28 17.56 4.98 -12.33
N ALA A 29 18.62 5.79 -12.33
CA ALA A 29 18.75 7.16 -11.85
C ALA A 29 17.81 8.21 -12.53
N GLY A 30 16.50 7.94 -12.63
CA GLY A 30 15.52 8.85 -13.25
C GLY A 30 14.11 8.79 -12.67
N ARG A 31 13.91 8.20 -11.48
CA ARG A 31 12.58 7.87 -10.92
C ARG A 31 12.38 8.37 -9.48
N THR A 32 12.98 9.49 -9.12
CA THR A 32 12.75 10.15 -7.83
C THR A 32 11.25 10.40 -7.59
N GLY A 33 10.78 10.13 -6.37
CA GLY A 33 9.40 10.43 -5.96
C GLY A 33 8.32 9.46 -6.44
N ARG A 34 8.66 8.18 -6.68
CA ARG A 34 7.64 7.14 -6.95
C ARG A 34 6.60 7.12 -5.83
N PRO A 35 5.31 7.31 -6.14
CA PRO A 35 4.28 7.21 -5.12
C PRO A 35 4.14 5.77 -4.62
N THR A 36 3.83 5.60 -3.34
CA THR A 36 3.74 4.29 -2.69
C THR A 36 2.59 3.45 -3.26
N LEU A 37 2.82 2.14 -3.34
CA LEU A 37 1.79 1.14 -3.59
C LEU A 37 0.73 1.21 -2.48
N ALA A 38 -0.53 1.40 -2.87
CA ALA A 38 -1.66 1.34 -1.94
C ALA A 38 -2.50 0.09 -2.19
N ILE A 39 -2.86 -0.60 -1.11
CA ILE A 39 -3.75 -1.77 -1.13
C ILE A 39 -4.88 -1.45 -0.14
N GLU A 40 -6.08 -1.29 -0.67
CA GLU A 40 -7.26 -0.87 0.07
C GLU A 40 -8.26 -2.04 0.08
N SER A 41 -8.79 -2.39 1.25
CA SER A 41 -9.82 -3.44 1.35
C SER A 41 -11.16 -2.90 0.85
N GLU A 42 -11.75 -3.52 -0.17
CA GLU A 42 -13.07 -3.14 -0.69
C GLU A 42 -14.18 -4.00 -0.07
N ALA A 43 -13.90 -5.29 0.14
CA ALA A 43 -14.82 -6.26 0.74
C ALA A 43 -14.03 -7.45 1.32
N PRO A 44 -14.65 -8.36 2.10
CA PRO A 44 -13.98 -9.56 2.55
C PRO A 44 -13.36 -10.35 1.37
N GLY A 45 -12.05 -10.55 1.41
CA GLY A 45 -11.30 -11.22 0.35
C GLY A 45 -11.23 -10.45 -0.97
N ARG A 46 -11.46 -9.13 -0.98
CA ARG A 46 -11.33 -8.28 -2.17
C ARG A 46 -10.62 -6.97 -1.84
N TRP A 47 -9.67 -6.59 -2.68
CA TRP A 47 -8.85 -5.41 -2.51
C TRP A 47 -8.72 -4.62 -3.79
N ARG A 48 -8.67 -3.30 -3.65
CA ARG A 48 -8.25 -2.38 -4.69
C ARG A 48 -6.76 -2.10 -4.54
N ILE A 49 -6.04 -2.18 -5.65
CA ILE A 49 -4.61 -1.93 -5.70
C ILE A 49 -4.39 -0.68 -6.54
N ARG A 50 -3.66 0.29 -6.00
CA ARG A 50 -3.17 1.45 -6.74
C ARG A 50 -1.66 1.37 -6.86
N SER A 51 -1.23 0.91 -8.04
CA SER A 51 0.16 0.85 -8.48
C SER A 51 0.51 2.10 -9.29
N TRP A 52 1.80 2.35 -9.52
CA TRP A 52 2.28 3.51 -10.26
C TRP A 52 3.28 3.08 -11.32
N GLN A 53 3.06 3.57 -12.54
CA GLN A 53 3.96 3.35 -13.66
C GLN A 53 4.49 4.68 -14.18
N TRP A 54 5.79 4.74 -14.46
CA TRP A 54 6.40 5.88 -15.13
C TRP A 54 6.04 5.86 -16.62
N ARG A 55 5.35 6.89 -17.11
CA ARG A 55 5.03 7.08 -18.53
C ARG A 55 5.11 8.55 -18.89
N ALA A 56 5.77 8.85 -20.02
CA ALA A 56 5.88 10.22 -20.55
C ALA A 56 6.37 11.25 -19.51
N GLY A 57 7.40 10.89 -18.72
CA GLY A 57 7.99 11.80 -17.73
C GLY A 57 7.15 12.01 -16.47
N ALA A 58 6.10 11.21 -16.23
CA ALA A 58 5.28 11.32 -15.04
C ALA A 58 4.85 9.96 -14.48
N TRP A 59 4.63 9.89 -13.17
CA TRP A 59 3.97 8.75 -12.53
C TRP A 59 2.49 8.76 -12.87
N ARG A 60 2.02 7.67 -13.48
CA ARG A 60 0.61 7.44 -13.80
C ARG A 60 0.06 6.33 -12.91
N PRO A 61 -1.07 6.55 -12.22
CA PRO A 61 -1.68 5.51 -11.41
C PRO A 61 -2.22 4.41 -12.32
N ARG A 62 -2.09 3.17 -11.85
CA ARG A 62 -2.72 1.98 -12.41
C ARG A 62 -3.56 1.34 -11.32
N ILE A 63 -4.82 1.10 -11.65
CA ILE A 63 -5.75 0.46 -10.74
C ILE A 63 -5.88 -1.00 -11.14
N ALA A 64 -5.57 -1.88 -10.20
CA ALA A 64 -5.79 -3.31 -10.28
C ALA A 64 -6.72 -3.73 -9.14
N GLN A 65 -7.26 -4.93 -9.24
CA GLN A 65 -8.05 -5.55 -8.18
C GLN A 65 -7.39 -6.85 -7.79
N ALA A 66 -7.32 -7.12 -6.49
CA ALA A 66 -7.03 -8.43 -5.96
C ALA A 66 -8.29 -9.06 -5.39
N ARG A 67 -8.38 -10.38 -5.48
CA ARG A 67 -9.35 -11.16 -4.74
C ARG A 67 -8.74 -12.46 -4.25
N THR A 68 -9.26 -12.99 -3.16
CA THR A 68 -9.01 -14.37 -2.76
C THR A 68 -10.03 -15.27 -3.45
N ALA A 69 -9.54 -16.23 -4.22
CA ALA A 69 -10.32 -17.29 -4.84
C ALA A 69 -9.61 -18.63 -4.60
N ASP A 70 -10.32 -19.63 -4.07
CA ASP A 70 -9.80 -20.97 -3.82
C ASP A 70 -8.48 -21.00 -3.02
N GLY A 71 -8.38 -20.13 -2.00
CA GLY A 71 -7.18 -20.00 -1.17
C GLY A 71 -5.97 -19.36 -1.86
N LYS A 72 -6.16 -18.83 -3.07
CA LYS A 72 -5.13 -18.13 -3.86
C LYS A 72 -5.50 -16.66 -4.01
N ILE A 73 -4.49 -15.81 -4.12
CA ILE A 73 -4.69 -14.40 -4.47
C ILE A 73 -4.61 -14.29 -5.98
N GLU A 74 -5.72 -13.87 -6.57
CA GLU A 74 -5.82 -13.51 -7.98
C GLU A 74 -5.75 -12.00 -8.10
N ILE A 75 -4.95 -11.50 -9.04
CA ILE A 75 -4.86 -10.06 -9.35
C ILE A 75 -5.30 -9.86 -10.79
N SER A 76 -6.34 -9.05 -10.96
CA SER A 76 -6.90 -8.61 -12.23
C SER A 76 -6.48 -7.18 -12.54
N GLY A 77 -6.13 -6.92 -13.80
CA GLY A 77 -5.73 -5.59 -14.27
C GLY A 77 -4.22 -5.42 -14.44
N ALA A 78 -3.84 -4.27 -14.99
CA ALA A 78 -2.46 -3.96 -15.32
C ALA A 78 -1.72 -3.42 -14.08
N ILE A 79 -0.73 -4.18 -13.62
CA ILE A 79 0.13 -3.84 -12.49
C ILE A 79 1.59 -4.12 -12.86
N ASP A 80 2.52 -3.37 -12.28
CA ASP A 80 3.95 -3.65 -12.43
C ASP A 80 4.30 -5.01 -11.78
N ALA A 81 5.28 -5.73 -12.32
CA ALA A 81 5.66 -7.06 -11.82
C ALA A 81 6.21 -7.00 -10.38
N ALA A 82 6.97 -5.97 -10.04
CA ALA A 82 7.49 -5.78 -8.69
C ALA A 82 6.35 -5.51 -7.69
N ASP A 83 5.43 -4.61 -8.06
CA ASP A 83 4.25 -4.32 -7.23
C ASP A 83 3.35 -5.55 -7.08
N ARG A 84 3.20 -6.37 -8.12
CA ARG A 84 2.42 -7.62 -8.07
C ARG A 84 2.98 -8.57 -7.01
N ALA A 85 4.29 -8.75 -6.97
CA ALA A 85 4.94 -9.60 -5.98
C ALA A 85 4.72 -9.05 -4.56
N GLU A 86 4.84 -7.74 -4.37
CA GLU A 86 4.61 -7.10 -3.07
C GLU A 86 3.15 -7.25 -2.62
N VAL A 87 2.16 -7.06 -3.50
CA VAL A 87 0.73 -7.29 -3.17
C VAL A 87 0.51 -8.71 -2.68
N ILE A 88 1.03 -9.72 -3.38
CA ILE A 88 0.86 -11.12 -2.99
C ILE A 88 1.52 -11.38 -1.64
N ALA A 89 2.71 -10.85 -1.39
CA ALA A 89 3.39 -11.00 -0.10
C ALA A 89 2.59 -10.37 1.05
N ARG A 90 2.05 -9.16 0.86
CA ARG A 90 1.29 -8.43 1.88
C ARG A 90 -0.08 -9.01 2.17
N LEU A 91 -0.73 -9.63 1.18
CA LEU A 91 -2.05 -10.24 1.33
C LEU A 91 -2.00 -11.69 1.82
N ARG A 92 -0.82 -12.34 1.80
CA ARG A 92 -0.62 -13.69 2.39
C ARG A 92 -0.19 -13.67 3.86
N ALA A 93 0.36 -12.54 4.32
CA ALA A 93 0.79 -12.34 5.70
C ALA A 93 -0.42 -12.23 6.64
#